data_AF-Q9FSU5-F1
#
_entry.id   AF-Q9FSU5-F1
#
_cell.length_a   1.000
_cell.length_b   1.000
_cell.length_c   1.000
_cell.angle_alpha   90.00
_cell.angle_beta   90.00
_cell.angle_gamma   90.00
#
_symmetry.space_group_name_H-M   'P 1'
#
loop_
_entity.id
_entity.type
_entity.pdbx_description
1 polymer ?
#
loop_
_entity_poly.entity_id
_entity_poly.type
_entity_poly.pdbx_seq_one_letter_code
_entity_poly.pdbx_strand_id
1 'polypeptide(L)'
;DGHGVLETSRYVNNHLFQHLKRFTLEQHSMSVEVIRKAYQATEEGFLSQVTKQWPLKPQIAAVGSCCPVGVICGGTLYIANLGDSRAVLGRVMKATGEVLSIQLSAEHNVAIESVRQELHSLHPEDPQIVNLKHNVWRVEGLIQISRSIGDVNLKKAESNREPLYAKFRLREPFKKPILSADPAISVHQLQPHDQFVILASDGLWD
;
A
#
# COMPACT_ATOMS: atom_id res chain seq x y z
N ASP A 1 3.90 6.99 -2.73
CA ASP A 1 5.21 6.75 -3.33
C ASP A 1 5.02 5.81 -4.51
N GLY A 2 5.44 6.20 -5.72
CA GLY A 2 5.08 5.53 -6.96
C GLY A 2 6.30 4.91 -7.63
N HIS A 3 6.16 3.68 -8.12
CA HIS A 3 7.25 2.92 -8.74
C HIS A 3 6.86 2.36 -10.10
N GLY A 4 7.87 2.03 -10.91
CA GLY A 4 7.72 1.66 -12.32
C GLY A 4 7.56 2.89 -13.22
N VAL A 5 6.60 3.77 -12.92
CA VAL A 5 6.36 5.12 -13.49
C VAL A 5 5.26 5.84 -12.67
N LEU A 6 4.81 7.03 -13.07
CA LEU A 6 3.91 7.91 -12.29
C LEU A 6 2.40 7.61 -12.44
N GLU A 7 2.02 6.68 -13.30
CA GLU A 7 0.63 6.46 -13.70
C GLU A 7 -0.25 6.06 -12.51
N THR A 8 0.20 5.11 -11.71
CA THR A 8 -0.55 4.62 -10.54
C THR A 8 -0.66 5.71 -9.47
N SER A 9 0.45 6.37 -9.14
CA SER A 9 0.45 7.42 -8.10
C SER A 9 -0.41 8.63 -8.49
N ARG A 10 -0.40 9.04 -9.77
CA ARG A 10 -1.31 10.05 -10.31
C ARG A 10 -2.77 9.59 -10.27
N TYR A 11 -3.04 8.34 -10.62
CA TYR A 11 -4.39 7.80 -10.54
C TYR A 11 -4.91 7.85 -9.10
N VAL A 12 -4.14 7.35 -8.14
CA VAL A 12 -4.47 7.40 -6.71
C VAL A 12 -4.76 8.83 -6.26
N ASN A 13 -3.88 9.78 -6.60
CA ASN A 13 -4.04 11.19 -6.22
C ASN A 13 -5.36 11.80 -6.73
N ASN A 14 -5.78 11.45 -7.95
CA ASN A 14 -6.98 11.98 -8.58
C ASN A 14 -8.29 11.33 -8.06
N HIS A 15 -8.24 10.09 -7.54
CA HIS A 15 -9.44 9.29 -7.29
C HIS A 15 -9.69 8.98 -5.81
N LEU A 16 -8.65 8.66 -5.03
CA LEU A 16 -8.82 8.12 -3.68
C LEU A 16 -9.58 9.06 -2.75
N PHE A 17 -9.26 10.37 -2.79
CA PHE A 17 -9.97 11.37 -2.00
C PHE A 17 -11.45 11.49 -2.38
N GLN A 18 -11.78 11.38 -3.68
CA GLN A 18 -13.17 11.44 -4.14
C GLN A 18 -13.94 10.20 -3.68
N HIS A 19 -13.32 9.03 -3.71
CA HIS A 19 -13.91 7.80 -3.16
C HIS A 19 -14.14 7.92 -1.65
N LEU A 20 -13.15 8.42 -0.88
CA LEU A 20 -13.31 8.69 0.55
C LEU A 20 -14.50 9.61 0.81
N LYS A 21 -14.58 10.75 0.11
CA LYS A 21 -15.68 11.70 0.25
C LYS A 21 -17.03 11.05 -0.04
N ARG A 22 -17.14 10.34 -1.17
CA ARG A 22 -18.38 9.65 -1.57
C ARG A 22 -18.83 8.63 -0.52
N PHE A 23 -17.95 7.72 -0.13
CA PHE A 23 -18.29 6.67 0.83
C PHE A 23 -18.58 7.22 2.23
N THR A 24 -17.93 8.32 2.62
CA THR A 24 -18.24 9.03 3.87
C THR A 24 -19.67 9.57 3.85
N LEU A 25 -20.11 10.16 2.73
CA LEU A 25 -21.47 10.68 2.58
C LEU A 25 -22.50 9.54 2.61
N GLU A 26 -22.24 8.44 1.91
CA GLU A 26 -23.12 7.25 1.90
C GLU A 26 -23.27 6.63 3.30
N GLN A 27 -22.19 6.58 4.08
CA GLN A 27 -22.16 5.99 5.42
C GLN A 27 -22.40 7.01 6.55
N HIS A 28 -22.63 8.28 6.21
CA HIS A 28 -22.86 9.40 7.13
C HIS A 28 -21.76 9.64 8.19
N SER A 29 -20.60 8.98 8.06
CA SER A 29 -19.48 9.07 9.00
C SER A 29 -18.19 8.52 8.38
N MET A 30 -17.04 8.98 8.88
CA MET A 30 -15.75 8.37 8.55
C MET A 30 -15.54 7.13 9.42
N SER A 31 -15.08 6.04 8.81
CA SER A 31 -14.79 4.79 9.51
C SER A 31 -13.70 4.00 8.79
N VAL A 32 -13.19 2.96 9.45
CA VAL A 32 -12.26 2.00 8.84
C VAL A 32 -12.86 1.39 7.57
N GLU A 33 -14.16 1.10 7.57
CA GLU A 33 -14.84 0.51 6.41
C GLU A 33 -14.95 1.48 5.23
N VAL A 34 -15.20 2.76 5.49
CA VAL A 34 -15.18 3.80 4.44
C VAL A 34 -13.82 3.89 3.77
N ILE A 35 -12.75 3.82 4.57
CA ILE A 35 -11.38 3.85 4.05
C ILE A 35 -11.09 2.60 3.22
N ARG A 36 -11.42 1.40 3.71
CA ARG A 36 -11.24 0.16 2.93
C ARG A 36 -11.99 0.19 1.61
N LYS A 37 -13.26 0.61 1.61
CA LYS A 37 -14.05 0.78 0.37
C LYS A 37 -13.41 1.78 -0.59
N ALA A 38 -12.83 2.86 -0.09
CA ALA A 38 -12.16 3.85 -0.93
C ALA A 38 -10.90 3.29 -1.60
N TYR A 39 -10.07 2.54 -0.86
CA TYR A 39 -8.91 1.85 -1.41
C TYR A 39 -9.32 0.79 -2.44
N GLN A 40 -10.31 -0.04 -2.11
CA GLN A 40 -10.85 -1.06 -3.01
C GLN A 40 -11.36 -0.45 -4.32
N ALA A 41 -12.19 0.61 -4.24
CA ALA A 41 -12.71 1.27 -5.44
C ALA A 41 -11.60 1.92 -6.28
N THR A 42 -10.56 2.45 -5.63
CA THR A 42 -9.39 3.02 -6.33
C THR A 42 -8.60 1.93 -7.06
N GLU A 43 -8.35 0.79 -6.40
CA GLU A 43 -7.68 -0.35 -7.02
C GLU A 43 -8.49 -0.93 -8.19
N GLU A 44 -9.79 -1.15 -8.00
CA GLU A 44 -10.69 -1.67 -9.05
C GLU A 44 -10.75 -0.72 -10.26
N GLY A 45 -10.81 0.58 -10.00
CA GLY A 45 -10.74 1.61 -11.03
C GLY A 45 -9.44 1.57 -11.83
N PHE A 46 -8.30 1.42 -11.14
CA PHE A 46 -7.00 1.31 -11.79
C PHE A 46 -6.84 -0.02 -12.55
N LEU A 47 -7.32 -1.14 -12.01
CA LEU A 47 -7.38 -2.44 -12.69
C LEU A 47 -8.18 -2.37 -13.99
N SER A 48 -9.31 -1.65 -13.99
CA SER A 48 -10.09 -1.38 -15.20
C SER A 48 -9.27 -0.60 -16.23
N GLN A 49 -8.49 0.40 -15.79
CA GLN A 49 -7.61 1.16 -16.66
C GLN A 49 -6.50 0.30 -17.26
N VAL A 50 -5.85 -0.55 -16.46
CA VAL A 50 -4.83 -1.50 -16.93
C VAL A 50 -5.43 -2.43 -17.99
N THR A 51 -6.60 -2.98 -17.75
CA THR A 51 -7.30 -3.89 -18.68
C THR A 51 -7.58 -3.20 -20.02
N LYS A 52 -8.09 -1.97 -19.99
CA LYS A 52 -8.39 -1.17 -21.20
C LYS A 52 -7.13 -0.81 -21.99
N GLN A 53 -6.03 -0.49 -21.31
CA GLN A 53 -4.80 -0.04 -21.96
C GLN A 53 -3.86 -1.18 -22.35
N TRP A 54 -4.06 -2.40 -21.82
CA TRP A 54 -3.18 -3.54 -22.01
C TRP A 54 -2.79 -3.81 -23.48
N PRO A 55 -3.70 -3.78 -24.48
CA PRO A 55 -3.33 -4.06 -25.87
C PRO A 55 -2.31 -3.06 -26.46
N LEU A 56 -2.29 -1.82 -25.95
CA LEU A 56 -1.43 -0.75 -26.45
C LEU A 56 -0.22 -0.51 -25.54
N LYS A 57 -0.39 -0.69 -24.23
CA LYS A 57 0.60 -0.39 -23.19
C LYS A 57 0.59 -1.46 -22.10
N PRO A 58 1.07 -2.68 -22.37
CA PRO A 58 1.07 -3.78 -21.40
C PRO A 58 1.88 -3.47 -20.13
N GLN A 59 2.90 -2.60 -20.24
CA GLN A 59 3.78 -2.25 -19.12
C GLN A 59 3.06 -1.55 -17.97
N ILE A 60 1.87 -0.97 -18.21
CA ILE A 60 1.05 -0.37 -17.14
C ILE A 60 0.67 -1.37 -16.06
N ALA A 61 0.67 -2.68 -16.33
CA ALA A 61 0.38 -3.68 -15.33
C ALA A 61 1.50 -3.85 -14.28
N ALA A 62 2.72 -3.42 -14.58
CA ALA A 62 3.87 -3.52 -13.67
C ALA A 62 4.19 -2.19 -12.97
N VAL A 63 3.21 -1.28 -12.90
CA VAL A 63 3.35 0.03 -12.26
C VAL A 63 2.50 0.05 -11.01
N GLY A 64 3.02 0.62 -9.93
CA GLY A 64 2.39 0.55 -8.63
C GLY A 64 2.63 1.79 -7.79
N SER A 65 1.94 1.86 -6.66
CA SER A 65 2.15 2.92 -5.69
C SER A 65 1.87 2.43 -4.27
N CYS A 66 2.81 2.70 -3.37
CA CYS A 66 2.54 2.80 -1.94
C CYS A 66 1.63 4.02 -1.69
N CYS A 67 0.71 3.89 -0.74
CA CYS A 67 -0.33 4.88 -0.49
C CYS A 67 -0.64 4.98 1.01
N PRO A 68 0.13 5.79 1.77
CA PRO A 68 -0.25 6.19 3.11
C PRO A 68 -1.34 7.28 3.05
N VAL A 69 -2.35 7.19 3.91
CA VAL A 69 -3.40 8.20 4.08
C VAL A 69 -3.66 8.46 5.56
N GLY A 70 -3.73 9.74 5.93
CA GLY A 70 -4.21 10.19 7.23
C GLY A 70 -5.54 10.92 7.08
N VAL A 71 -6.54 10.56 7.89
CA VAL A 71 -7.84 11.25 7.94
C VAL A 71 -8.14 11.67 9.37
N ILE A 72 -8.47 12.93 9.58
CA ILE A 72 -8.95 13.44 10.86
C ILE A 72 -10.44 13.75 10.75
N CYS A 73 -11.25 13.13 11.59
CA CYS A 73 -12.69 13.35 11.64
C CYS A 73 -13.20 13.21 13.09
N GLY A 74 -13.90 14.22 13.60
CA GLY A 74 -14.52 14.17 14.93
C GLY A 74 -13.55 13.87 16.08
N GLY A 75 -12.33 14.41 16.03
CA GLY A 75 -11.29 14.15 17.05
C GLY A 75 -10.61 12.79 16.92
N THR A 76 -10.97 11.97 15.93
CA THR A 76 -10.32 10.69 15.63
C THR A 76 -9.38 10.85 14.44
N LEU A 77 -8.16 10.33 14.57
CA LEU A 77 -7.18 10.18 13.50
C LEU A 77 -7.19 8.72 13.00
N TYR A 78 -7.42 8.54 11.72
CA TYR A 78 -7.28 7.26 11.01
C TYR A 78 -6.00 7.30 10.19
N ILE A 79 -5.15 6.30 10.34
CA ILE A 79 -3.98 6.09 9.50
C ILE A 79 -4.17 4.80 8.73
N ALA A 80 -4.26 4.89 7.41
CA ALA A 80 -4.24 3.76 6.51
C ALA A 80 -2.88 3.72 5.81
N ASN A 81 -2.22 2.57 5.85
CA ASN A 81 -0.95 2.39 5.15
C ASN A 81 -1.00 1.19 4.22
N LEU A 82 -0.33 1.36 3.09
CA LEU A 82 -0.27 0.40 2.03
C LEU A 82 1.10 0.57 1.37
N GLY A 83 1.98 -0.43 1.55
CA GLY A 83 3.40 -0.34 1.23
C GLY A 83 4.26 0.00 2.45
N ASP A 84 5.39 0.64 2.21
CA ASP A 84 6.48 0.90 3.16
C ASP A 84 6.70 2.38 3.49
N SER A 85 5.77 3.24 3.10
CA SER A 85 5.65 4.57 3.70
C SER A 85 5.28 4.48 5.18
N ARG A 86 5.55 5.55 5.96
CA ARG A 86 5.32 5.56 7.41
C ARG A 86 4.59 6.83 7.89
N ALA A 87 3.76 6.64 8.91
CA ALA A 87 3.10 7.67 9.70
C ALA A 87 3.65 7.69 11.14
N VAL A 88 4.12 8.84 11.63
CA VAL A 88 4.66 9.00 12.97
C VAL A 88 4.01 10.20 13.66
N LEU A 89 3.43 9.99 14.84
CA LEU A 89 2.87 11.01 15.71
C LEU A 89 3.94 11.56 16.65
N GLY A 90 4.07 12.89 16.71
CA GLY A 90 4.83 13.59 17.74
C GLY A 90 3.92 13.95 18.92
N ARG A 91 4.23 13.41 20.10
CA ARG A 91 3.47 13.63 21.34
C ARG A 91 4.35 14.24 22.43
N VAL A 92 3.93 15.36 23.00
CA VAL A 92 4.66 15.97 24.12
C VAL A 92 4.41 15.20 25.41
N MET A 93 5.49 14.84 26.10
CA MET A 93 5.45 14.25 27.44
C MET A 93 5.30 15.36 28.48
N LYS A 94 4.14 15.41 29.15
CA LYS A 94 3.86 16.48 30.15
C LYS A 94 4.91 16.59 31.26
N ALA A 95 5.53 15.48 31.65
CA ALA A 95 6.50 15.45 32.75
C ALA A 95 7.86 16.09 32.37
N THR A 96 8.29 15.96 31.11
CA THR A 96 9.64 16.35 30.67
C THR A 96 9.62 17.50 29.65
N GLY A 97 8.49 17.73 28.97
CA GLY A 97 8.39 18.63 27.82
C GLY A 97 8.96 18.06 26.52
N GLU A 98 9.52 16.85 26.55
CA GLU A 98 10.10 16.19 25.38
C GLU A 98 9.03 15.65 24.43
N VAL A 99 9.38 15.50 23.15
CA VAL A 99 8.49 14.94 22.13
C VAL A 99 8.81 13.47 21.91
N LEU A 100 7.87 12.60 22.24
CA LEU A 100 7.89 11.17 21.94
C LEU A 100 7.39 10.94 20.51
N SER A 101 8.14 10.14 19.74
CA SER A 101 7.71 9.64 18.43
C SER A 101 6.94 8.33 18.58
N ILE A 102 5.70 8.29 18.09
CA ILE A 102 4.85 7.10 18.11
C ILE A 102 4.50 6.72 16.67
N GLN A 103 5.00 5.58 16.19
CA GLN A 103 4.63 5.07 14.88
C GLN A 103 3.16 4.63 14.88
N LEU A 104 2.39 5.14 13.91
CA LEU A 104 0.97 4.84 13.77
C LEU A 104 0.68 3.83 12.65
N SER A 105 1.61 3.61 11.72
CA SER A 105 1.42 2.73 10.56
C SER A 105 2.17 1.41 10.70
N ALA A 106 1.55 0.30 10.31
CA ALA A 106 2.28 -0.93 9.97
C ALA A 106 2.91 -0.79 8.58
N GLU A 107 4.16 -1.19 8.44
CA GLU A 107 4.90 -1.21 7.16
C GLU A 107 4.78 -2.57 6.49
N HIS A 108 4.69 -2.58 5.18
CA HIS A 108 4.51 -3.78 4.36
C HIS A 108 5.75 -4.07 3.52
N ASN A 109 6.95 -3.91 4.10
CA ASN A 109 8.22 -4.21 3.46
C ASN A 109 8.73 -5.59 3.89
N VAL A 110 9.17 -6.43 2.95
CA VAL A 110 9.70 -7.77 3.26
C VAL A 110 11.10 -7.74 3.88
N ALA A 111 11.71 -6.57 4.11
CA ALA A 111 12.82 -6.43 5.04
C ALA A 111 12.40 -6.73 6.49
N ILE A 112 11.11 -6.63 6.81
CA ILE A 112 10.53 -6.94 8.12
C ILE A 112 10.18 -8.44 8.19
N GLU A 113 10.67 -9.14 9.22
CA GLU A 113 10.47 -10.59 9.38
C GLU A 113 9.00 -10.99 9.49
N SER A 114 8.18 -10.24 10.23
CA SER A 114 6.75 -10.56 10.35
C SER A 114 6.00 -10.49 9.02
N VAL A 115 6.39 -9.57 8.12
CA VAL A 115 5.82 -9.45 6.78
C VAL A 115 6.23 -10.66 5.91
N ARG A 116 7.47 -11.15 6.07
CA ARG A 116 7.92 -12.39 5.40
C ARG A 116 7.10 -13.58 5.87
N GLN A 117 6.92 -13.72 7.18
CA GLN A 117 6.13 -14.80 7.77
C GLN A 117 4.67 -14.75 7.30
N GLU A 118 4.05 -13.56 7.23
CA GLU A 118 2.71 -13.37 6.68
C GLU A 118 2.62 -13.89 5.24
N LEU A 119 3.56 -13.49 4.36
CA LEU A 119 3.59 -13.95 2.98
C LEU A 119 3.74 -15.48 2.87
N HIS A 120 4.64 -16.09 3.64
CA HIS A 120 4.78 -17.55 3.66
C HIS A 120 3.51 -18.26 4.14
N SER A 121 2.79 -17.71 5.14
CA SER A 121 1.51 -18.27 5.57
C SER A 121 0.40 -18.14 4.53
N LEU A 122 0.38 -17.07 3.73
CA LEU A 122 -0.60 -16.88 2.66
C LEU A 122 -0.30 -17.75 1.42
N HIS A 123 0.97 -18.07 1.21
CA HIS A 123 1.48 -18.83 0.07
C HIS A 123 2.29 -20.07 0.51
N PRO A 124 1.67 -21.04 1.23
CA PRO A 124 2.40 -22.19 1.79
C PRO A 124 2.95 -23.13 0.70
N GLU A 125 2.39 -23.09 -0.50
CA GLU A 125 2.83 -23.86 -1.66
C GLU A 125 4.02 -23.23 -2.39
N ASP A 126 4.39 -22.00 -2.03
CA ASP A 126 5.48 -21.26 -2.65
C ASP A 126 6.58 -20.94 -1.62
N PRO A 127 7.55 -21.85 -1.43
CA PRO A 127 8.66 -21.62 -0.51
C PRO A 127 9.58 -20.48 -0.97
N GLN A 128 9.45 -20.01 -2.22
CA GLN A 128 10.24 -18.93 -2.80
C GLN A 128 9.45 -17.62 -2.94
N ILE A 129 8.28 -17.49 -2.31
CA ILE A 129 7.47 -16.26 -2.33
C ILE A 129 8.26 -15.01 -1.92
N VAL A 130 9.24 -15.18 -1.02
CA VAL A 130 10.19 -14.14 -0.62
C VAL A 130 11.62 -14.69 -0.74
N ASN A 131 12.46 -13.99 -1.51
CA ASN A 131 13.85 -14.37 -1.73
C ASN A 131 14.81 -13.23 -1.43
N LEU A 132 16.01 -13.56 -0.93
CA LEU A 132 17.10 -12.61 -0.80
C LEU A 132 17.84 -12.48 -2.15
N LYS A 133 17.80 -11.29 -2.75
CA LYS A 133 18.47 -11.01 -4.04
C LYS A 133 19.33 -9.77 -3.92
N HIS A 134 20.62 -9.91 -4.16
CA HIS A 134 21.61 -8.85 -3.95
C HIS A 134 21.53 -8.25 -2.53
N ASN A 135 21.44 -9.09 -1.50
CA ASN A 135 21.30 -8.71 -0.09
C ASN A 135 20.03 -7.90 0.25
N VAL A 136 19.02 -7.91 -0.62
CA VAL A 136 17.74 -7.25 -0.38
C VAL A 136 16.61 -8.29 -0.50
N TRP A 137 15.75 -8.34 0.50
CA TRP A 137 14.57 -9.20 0.49
C TRP A 137 13.57 -8.72 -0.57
N ARG A 138 13.06 -9.63 -1.40
CA ARG A 138 12.10 -9.30 -2.45
C ARG A 138 11.02 -10.36 -2.56
N VAL A 139 9.78 -9.91 -2.71
CA VAL A 139 8.64 -10.72 -3.15
C VAL A 139 8.91 -11.18 -4.58
N GLU A 140 8.94 -12.49 -4.79
CA GLU A 140 9.21 -13.14 -6.07
C GLU A 140 10.51 -12.66 -6.78
N GLY A 141 11.47 -12.13 -6.00
CA GLY A 141 12.69 -11.55 -6.55
C GLY A 141 12.51 -10.24 -7.34
N LEU A 142 11.33 -9.61 -7.28
CA LEU A 142 10.97 -8.40 -8.02
C LEU A 142 10.91 -7.15 -7.13
N ILE A 143 10.07 -7.14 -6.10
CA ILE A 143 9.71 -5.92 -5.34
C ILE A 143 9.85 -6.12 -3.83
N GLN A 144 10.08 -5.03 -3.07
CA GLN A 144 10.29 -5.10 -1.61
C GLN A 144 9.00 -4.97 -0.79
N ILE A 145 7.90 -4.52 -1.38
CA ILE A 145 6.62 -4.37 -0.68
C ILE A 145 5.70 -5.56 -0.91
N SER A 146 4.89 -5.91 0.09
CA SER A 146 3.84 -6.94 0.00
C SER A 146 2.46 -6.37 -0.32
N ARG A 147 2.30 -5.04 -0.28
CA ARG A 147 1.04 -4.36 -0.56
C ARG A 147 1.28 -3.11 -1.41
N SER A 148 0.48 -2.93 -2.46
CA SER A 148 0.47 -1.73 -3.32
C SER A 148 -0.91 -1.48 -3.94
N ILE A 149 -1.19 -0.27 -4.43
CA ILE A 149 -2.17 -0.09 -5.52
C ILE A 149 -1.43 -0.34 -6.84
N GLY A 150 -2.07 -0.96 -7.82
CA GLY A 150 -1.40 -1.35 -9.08
C GLY A 150 -0.62 -2.65 -8.96
N ASP A 151 0.55 -2.78 -9.60
CA ASP A 151 1.32 -4.04 -9.70
C ASP A 151 0.45 -5.24 -10.08
N VAL A 152 -0.43 -5.01 -11.06
CA VAL A 152 -1.46 -5.94 -11.52
C VAL A 152 -0.86 -7.25 -12.02
N ASN A 153 0.35 -7.21 -12.58
CA ASN A 153 1.11 -8.40 -12.96
C ASN A 153 1.40 -9.35 -11.78
N LEU A 154 1.34 -8.89 -10.53
CA LEU A 154 1.50 -9.70 -9.32
C LEU A 154 0.18 -9.98 -8.61
N LYS A 155 -0.94 -9.50 -9.16
CA LYS A 155 -2.30 -9.70 -8.59
C LYS A 155 -3.20 -10.52 -9.49
N LYS A 156 -2.97 -10.47 -10.80
CA LYS A 156 -3.75 -11.14 -11.85
C LYS A 156 -2.80 -11.90 -12.77
N ALA A 157 -2.92 -13.22 -12.79
CA ALA A 157 -2.08 -14.07 -13.62
C ALA A 157 -2.24 -13.75 -15.12
N GLU A 158 -3.41 -13.28 -15.53
CA GLU A 158 -3.72 -12.88 -16.90
C GLU A 158 -2.94 -11.64 -17.36
N SER A 159 -2.41 -10.85 -16.41
CA SER A 159 -1.53 -9.71 -16.64
C SER A 159 -0.05 -10.06 -16.46
N ASN A 160 0.28 -11.29 -16.10
CA ASN A 160 1.65 -11.80 -16.02
C ASN A 160 2.04 -12.58 -17.29
N ARG A 161 1.90 -11.95 -18.47
CA ARG A 161 2.15 -12.61 -19.76
C ARG A 161 2.61 -11.64 -20.84
N GLU A 162 3.06 -12.18 -21.96
CA GLU A 162 3.35 -11.35 -23.14
C GLU A 162 2.10 -10.57 -23.56
N PRO A 163 2.24 -9.28 -23.93
CA PRO A 163 3.48 -8.57 -24.27
C PRO A 163 4.18 -7.81 -23.11
N LEU A 164 3.90 -8.13 -21.84
CA LEU A 164 4.66 -7.57 -20.70
C LEU A 164 6.15 -7.96 -20.78
N TYR A 165 7.05 -7.03 -20.45
CA TYR A 165 8.48 -7.32 -20.54
C TYR A 165 8.87 -8.42 -19.55
N ALA A 166 9.76 -9.33 -19.98
CA ALA A 166 10.18 -10.48 -19.20
C ALA A 166 10.71 -10.12 -17.79
N LYS A 167 11.34 -8.95 -17.63
CA LYS A 167 11.84 -8.46 -16.34
C LYS A 167 10.75 -8.20 -15.29
N PHE A 168 9.49 -8.04 -15.71
CA PHE A 168 8.33 -7.86 -14.82
C PHE A 168 7.49 -9.12 -14.71
N ARG A 169 7.85 -10.20 -15.41
CA ARG A 169 7.09 -11.43 -15.44
C ARG A 169 7.64 -12.45 -14.45
N LEU A 170 6.73 -13.13 -13.77
CA LEU A 170 7.06 -14.37 -13.07
C LEU A 170 7.11 -15.53 -14.06
N ARG A 171 8.05 -16.44 -13.84
CA ARG A 171 8.21 -17.64 -14.69
C ARG A 171 7.09 -18.64 -14.42
N GLU A 172 6.80 -18.86 -13.14
CA GLU A 172 5.77 -19.78 -12.70
C GLU A 172 4.42 -19.07 -12.60
N PRO A 173 3.32 -19.74 -12.99
CA PRO A 173 1.97 -19.20 -12.83
C PRO A 173 1.54 -19.25 -11.35
N PHE A 174 0.85 -18.20 -10.92
CA PHE A 174 0.26 -18.13 -9.57
C PHE A 174 -1.28 -18.16 -9.65
N LYS A 175 -1.91 -18.77 -8.63
CA LYS A 175 -3.38 -18.89 -8.55
C LYS A 175 -4.03 -17.85 -7.64
N LYS A 176 -3.27 -17.27 -6.72
CA LYS A 176 -3.73 -16.27 -5.75
C LYS A 176 -2.92 -14.98 -5.96
N PRO A 177 -3.51 -13.79 -5.76
CA PRO A 177 -2.75 -12.54 -5.77
C PRO A 177 -1.57 -12.62 -4.80
N ILE A 178 -0.37 -12.23 -5.26
CA ILE A 178 0.85 -12.20 -4.46
C ILE A 178 0.95 -10.90 -3.66
N LEU A 179 0.51 -9.79 -4.25
CA LEU A 179 0.38 -8.50 -3.57
C LEU A 179 -1.07 -8.22 -3.19
N SER A 180 -1.25 -7.53 -2.06
CA SER A 180 -2.57 -7.07 -1.61
C SER A 180 -2.75 -5.55 -1.85
N ALA A 181 -3.99 -5.14 -2.09
CA ALA A 181 -4.42 -3.74 -2.07
C ALA A 181 -5.22 -3.38 -0.80
N ASP A 182 -5.26 -4.27 0.19
CA ASP A 182 -5.93 -4.03 1.48
C ASP A 182 -5.00 -3.27 2.44
N PRO A 183 -5.35 -2.02 2.82
CA PRO A 183 -4.51 -1.23 3.71
C PRO A 183 -4.55 -1.75 5.15
N ALA A 184 -3.43 -1.67 5.86
CA ALA A 184 -3.45 -1.76 7.31
C ALA A 184 -3.94 -0.42 7.89
N ILE A 185 -4.96 -0.45 8.74
CA ILE A 185 -5.59 0.76 9.28
C ILE A 185 -5.46 0.76 10.79
N SER A 186 -4.89 1.84 11.35
CA SER A 186 -4.90 2.15 12.77
C SER A 186 -5.83 3.34 13.06
N VAL A 187 -6.40 3.35 14.26
CA VAL A 187 -7.32 4.39 14.72
C VAL A 187 -6.79 4.93 16.03
N HIS A 188 -6.66 6.25 16.10
CA HIS A 188 -6.08 6.97 17.22
C HIS A 188 -7.02 8.09 17.66
N GLN A 189 -7.39 8.12 18.93
CA GLN A 189 -8.14 9.25 19.51
C GLN A 189 -7.17 10.39 19.81
N LEU A 190 -7.33 11.52 19.13
CA LEU A 190 -6.44 12.67 19.32
C LEU A 190 -6.51 13.15 20.76
N GLN A 191 -5.33 13.36 21.33
CA GLN A 191 -5.17 13.87 22.68
C GLN A 191 -4.61 15.30 22.65
N PRO A 192 -4.85 16.13 23.68
CA PRO A 192 -4.32 17.50 23.72
C PRO A 192 -2.80 17.62 23.62
N HIS A 193 -2.06 16.56 23.96
CA HIS A 193 -0.61 16.50 23.87
C HIS A 193 -0.07 15.98 22.54
N ASP A 194 -0.94 15.58 21.61
CA ASP A 194 -0.56 15.24 20.24
C ASP A 194 -0.30 16.53 19.46
N GLN A 195 0.92 16.73 18.97
CA GLN A 195 1.33 18.00 18.35
C GLN A 195 1.28 17.97 16.84
N PHE A 196 1.78 16.89 16.24
CA PHE A 196 1.88 16.76 14.79
C PHE A 196 1.93 15.31 14.36
N VAL A 197 1.60 15.05 13.10
CA VAL A 197 1.77 13.77 12.43
C VAL A 197 2.67 14.00 11.22
N ILE A 198 3.72 13.19 11.09
CA ILE A 198 4.56 13.14 9.89
C ILE A 198 4.09 11.95 9.07
N LEU A 199 3.72 12.20 7.81
CA LEU A 199 3.42 11.18 6.82
C LEU A 199 4.42 11.33 5.68
N ALA A 200 5.25 10.32 5.45
CA ALA A 200 6.27 10.39 4.41
C ALA A 200 6.56 9.01 3.80
N SER A 201 7.11 9.02 2.58
CA SER A 201 7.61 7.83 1.90
C SER A 201 8.91 7.34 2.52
N ASP A 202 9.29 6.12 2.17
CA ASP A 202 10.59 5.50 2.47
C ASP A 202 11.78 6.43 2.17
N GLY A 203 11.73 7.24 1.11
CA GLY A 203 12.80 8.19 0.78
C GLY A 203 13.10 9.29 1.81
N LEU A 204 12.28 9.44 2.86
CA LEU A 204 12.63 10.23 4.06
C LEU A 204 13.15 9.34 5.20
N TRP A 205 12.62 8.12 5.32
CA TRP A 205 12.76 7.26 6.49
C TRP A 205 13.97 6.31 6.42
N ASP A 206 14.45 6.03 5.21
CA ASP A 206 15.58 5.14 4.90
C ASP A 206 16.80 5.94 4.40
#